data_AF-A0A7J3RB67-F1
#
_entry.id   AF-A0A7J3RB67-F1
#
_cell.length_a   1.000
_cell.length_b   1.000
_cell.length_c   1.000
_cell.angle_alpha   90.00
_cell.angle_beta   90.00
_cell.angle_gamma   90.00
#
_symmetry.space_group_name_H-M   'P 1'
#
loop_
_entity.id
_entity.type
_entity.pdbx_description
1 polymer ?
#
loop_
_entity_poly.entity_id
_entity_poly.type
_entity_poly.pdbx_seq_one_letter_code
_entity_poly.pdbx_strand_id
1 'polypeptide(L)'
;MEIQLKMISVASEVFSYKKKNPTAIPEEVFQHITDYIDQERVRDEKTKVAMIAAAGKAFEIARKNPGNSEKILLKQFLEEIPEILNNISEE
;
A
#
# COMPACT_ATOMS: atom_id res chain seq x y z
N MET A 1 13.31 3.85 -8.44
CA MET A 1 12.40 3.04 -9.30
C MET A 1 12.01 1.73 -8.62
N GLU A 2 12.94 0.95 -8.07
CA GLU A 2 12.63 -0.30 -7.35
C GLU A 2 11.68 -0.11 -6.16
N ILE A 3 11.92 0.90 -5.31
CA ILE A 3 11.04 1.23 -4.16
C ILE A 3 9.62 1.56 -4.63
N GLN A 4 9.46 2.34 -5.70
CA GLN A 4 8.14 2.70 -6.23
C GLN A 4 7.38 1.47 -6.72
N LEU A 5 8.05 0.52 -7.39
CA LEU A 5 7.43 -0.73 -7.80
C LEU A 5 6.97 -1.56 -6.60
N LYS A 6 7.78 -1.61 -5.53
CA LYS A 6 7.39 -2.29 -4.28
C LYS A 6 6.20 -1.62 -3.59
N MET A 7 6.17 -0.29 -3.55
CA MET A 7 5.02 0.48 -3.04
C MET A 7 3.74 0.19 -3.84
N ILE A 8 3.83 0.17 -5.17
CA ILE A 8 2.71 -0.15 -6.06
C ILE A 8 2.21 -1.57 -5.83
N SER A 9 3.14 -2.52 -5.67
CA SER A 9 2.83 -3.93 -5.39
C SER A 9 2.00 -4.06 -4.11
N VAL A 10 2.43 -3.40 -3.04
CA VAL A 10 1.72 -3.40 -1.76
C VAL A 10 0.37 -2.70 -1.85
N ALA A 11 0.28 -1.56 -2.54
CA ALA A 11 -0.98 -0.88 -2.75
C ALA A 11 -2.00 -1.74 -3.51
N SER A 12 -1.56 -2.43 -4.57
CA SER A 12 -2.40 -3.38 -5.32
C SER A 12 -2.86 -4.53 -4.43
N GLU A 13 -1.99 -5.06 -3.56
CA GLU A 13 -2.39 -6.11 -2.62
C GLU A 13 -3.44 -5.62 -1.62
N VAL A 14 -3.31 -4.39 -1.09
CA VAL A 14 -4.35 -3.77 -0.24
C VAL A 14 -5.69 -3.71 -0.98
N PHE A 15 -5.70 -3.20 -2.22
CA PHE A 15 -6.92 -3.08 -3.01
C PHE A 15 -7.55 -4.43 -3.32
N SER A 16 -6.74 -5.41 -3.73
CA SER A 16 -7.13 -6.78 -4.01
C SER A 16 -7.73 -7.46 -2.78
N TYR A 17 -7.05 -7.36 -1.64
CA TYR A 17 -7.52 -7.96 -0.39
C TYR A 17 -8.82 -7.33 0.10
N LYS A 18 -8.94 -5.99 0.09
CA LYS A 18 -10.16 -5.32 0.53
C LYS A 18 -11.34 -5.59 -0.41
N LYS A 19 -11.09 -5.74 -1.71
CA LYS A 19 -12.12 -6.13 -2.68
C LYS A 19 -12.64 -7.55 -2.46
N LYS A 20 -11.74 -8.49 -2.14
CA LYS A 20 -12.11 -9.88 -1.81
C LYS A 20 -12.79 -9.99 -0.44
N ASN A 21 -12.40 -9.12 0.49
CA ASN A 21 -12.85 -9.12 1.89
C ASN A 21 -13.45 -7.75 2.27
N PRO A 22 -14.63 -7.39 1.74
CA PRO A 22 -15.22 -6.06 1.95
C PRO A 22 -15.50 -5.75 3.42
N THR A 23 -15.82 -6.77 4.22
CA THR A 23 -16.10 -6.67 5.66
C THR A 23 -14.86 -6.74 6.55
N ALA A 24 -13.66 -6.97 5.99
CA ALA A 24 -12.43 -7.07 6.78
C ALA A 24 -12.19 -5.78 7.56
N ILE A 25 -11.87 -5.93 8.84
CA ILE A 25 -11.49 -4.83 9.72
C ILE A 25 -10.06 -4.37 9.40
N PRO A 26 -9.68 -3.13 9.75
CA PRO A 26 -8.34 -2.61 9.44
C PRO A 26 -7.20 -3.53 9.86
N GLU A 27 -7.29 -4.12 11.06
CA GLU A 27 -6.29 -4.99 11.66
C GLU A 27 -6.04 -6.25 10.81
N GLU A 28 -7.10 -6.87 10.28
CA GLU A 28 -6.99 -8.03 9.39
C GLU A 28 -6.33 -7.66 8.06
N VAL A 29 -6.65 -6.48 7.52
CA VAL A 29 -6.03 -5.98 6.29
C VAL A 29 -4.55 -5.73 6.52
N PHE A 30 -4.18 -5.03 7.60
CA PHE A 30 -2.78 -4.73 7.88
C PHE A 30 -1.98 -5.98 8.22
N GLN A 31 -2.54 -6.95 8.94
CA GLN A 31 -1.87 -8.22 9.20
C GLN A 31 -1.52 -8.95 7.89
N HIS A 32 -2.50 -9.08 6.99
CA HIS A 32 -2.27 -9.70 5.67
C HIS A 32 -1.16 -9.00 4.89
N ILE A 33 -1.13 -7.67 4.94
CA ILE A 33 -0.14 -6.88 4.19
C ILE A 33 1.25 -6.96 4.83
N THR A 34 1.35 -6.97 6.16
CA THR A 34 2.62 -7.19 6.85
C THR A 34 3.19 -8.56 6.49
N ASP A 35 2.36 -9.62 6.51
CA ASP A 35 2.76 -10.96 6.11
C ASP A 35 3.25 -11.00 4.65
N TYR A 36 2.56 -10.27 3.76
CA TYR A 36 2.97 -10.11 2.36
C TYR A 36 4.33 -9.40 2.22
N ILE A 37 4.55 -8.30 2.94
CA ILE A 37 5.83 -7.56 2.91
C ILE A 37 6.98 -8.44 3.40
N ASP A 38 6.75 -9.25 4.43
CA ASP A 38 7.77 -10.15 4.97
C ASP A 38 8.13 -11.29 3.98
N GLN A 39 7.16 -11.78 3.20
CA GLN A 39 7.40 -12.78 2.15
C GLN A 39 8.24 -12.25 0.99
N GLU A 40 8.20 -10.96 0.71
CA GLU A 40 8.99 -10.31 -0.35
C GLU A 40 10.50 -10.27 -0.03
N ARG A 41 10.92 -10.65 1.19
CA ARG A 41 12.33 -10.74 1.63
C ARG A 41 13.13 -9.46 1.40
N VAL A 42 12.47 -8.31 1.45
CA VAL A 42 13.11 -7.00 1.33
C VAL A 42 14.05 -6.82 2.53
N ARG A 43 15.35 -6.61 2.26
CA ARG A 43 16.37 -6.42 3.32
C ARG A 43 16.58 -4.94 3.66
N ASP A 44 16.26 -4.07 2.74
CA ASP A 44 16.42 -2.63 2.89
C ASP A 44 15.29 -2.04 3.76
N GLU A 45 15.65 -1.44 4.88
CA GLU A 45 14.72 -0.88 5.85
C GLU A 45 13.92 0.28 5.24
N LYS A 46 14.56 1.15 4.44
CA LYS A 46 13.89 2.26 3.77
C LYS A 46 12.79 1.77 2.83
N THR A 47 13.04 0.70 2.07
CA THR A 47 12.06 0.07 1.20
C THR A 47 10.90 -0.54 2.01
N LYS A 48 11.19 -1.20 3.14
CA LYS A 48 10.13 -1.72 4.02
C LYS A 48 9.24 -0.60 4.56
N VAL A 49 9.83 0.48 5.05
CA VAL A 49 9.08 1.65 5.55
C VAL A 49 8.21 2.24 4.44
N ALA A 50 8.77 2.39 3.23
CA ALA A 50 8.00 2.87 2.07
C ALA A 50 6.84 1.95 1.70
N MET A 51 7.02 0.63 1.78
CA MET A 51 5.96 -0.36 1.58
C MET A 51 4.85 -0.24 2.64
N ILE A 52 5.20 -0.07 3.92
CA ILE A 52 4.22 0.09 5.00
C ILE A 52 3.44 1.41 4.85
N ALA A 53 4.14 2.51 4.55
CA ALA A 53 3.50 3.81 4.29
C ALA A 53 2.56 3.73 3.08
N ALA A 54 2.99 3.04 2.02
CA ALA A 54 2.15 2.77 0.85
C ALA A 54 0.89 1.98 1.21
N ALA A 55 1.00 0.95 2.05
CA ALA A 55 -0.15 0.17 2.51
C ALA A 55 -1.18 1.03 3.23
N GLY A 56 -0.73 1.87 4.16
CA GLY A 56 -1.59 2.79 4.91
C GLY A 56 -2.34 3.75 3.98
N LYS A 57 -1.60 4.40 3.06
CA LYS A 57 -2.21 5.34 2.11
C LYS A 57 -3.18 4.64 1.16
N ALA A 58 -2.83 3.48 0.63
CA ALA A 58 -3.72 2.68 -0.21
C ALA A 58 -5.01 2.31 0.54
N PHE A 59 -4.91 1.90 1.81
CA PHE A 59 -6.07 1.58 2.62
C PHE A 59 -7.00 2.78 2.80
N GLU A 60 -6.45 3.96 3.07
CA GLU A 60 -7.24 5.19 3.13
C GLU A 60 -7.96 5.51 1.82
N ILE A 61 -7.25 5.40 0.69
CA ILE A 61 -7.81 5.65 -0.64
C ILE A 61 -8.98 4.70 -0.91
N ALA A 62 -8.81 3.40 -0.65
CA ALA A 62 -9.87 2.40 -0.81
C ALA A 62 -11.06 2.68 0.12
N ARG A 63 -10.80 3.03 1.38
CA ARG A 63 -11.84 3.34 2.38
C ARG A 63 -12.66 4.57 2.00
N LYS A 64 -12.01 5.62 1.48
CA LYS A 64 -12.69 6.85 1.02
C LYS A 64 -13.46 6.64 -0.29
N ASN A 65 -13.15 5.58 -1.06
CA ASN A 65 -13.69 5.34 -2.39
C ASN A 65 -14.18 3.88 -2.60
N PRO A 66 -15.15 3.38 -1.82
CA PRO A 66 -15.52 1.95 -1.77
C PRO A 66 -16.15 1.38 -3.05
N GLY A 67 -16.50 2.22 -4.03
CA GLY A 67 -17.06 1.80 -5.32
C GLY A 67 -16.08 1.90 -6.50
N ASN A 68 -14.88 2.43 -6.30
CA ASN A 68 -13.94 2.66 -7.38
C ASN A 68 -13.24 1.36 -7.81
N SER A 69 -13.00 1.22 -9.11
CA SER A 69 -12.19 0.13 -9.63
C SER A 69 -10.73 0.24 -9.16
N GLU A 70 -10.04 -0.90 -9.02
CA GLU A 70 -8.62 -0.94 -8.66
C GLU A 70 -7.76 -0.05 -9.56
N LYS A 71 -8.06 0.02 -10.86
CA LYS A 71 -7.36 0.92 -11.81
C LYS A 71 -7.45 2.39 -11.40
N ILE A 72 -8.61 2.83 -10.91
CA ILE A 72 -8.82 4.20 -10.45
C ILE A 72 -8.10 4.43 -9.12
N LEU A 73 -8.20 3.49 -8.19
CA LEU A 73 -7.53 3.55 -6.90
C LEU A 73 -6.00 3.59 -7.06
N LEU A 74 -5.45 2.76 -7.95
CA LEU A 74 -4.02 2.78 -8.30
C LEU A 74 -3.60 4.09 -8.92
N LYS A 75 -4.41 4.67 -9.83
CA LYS A 75 -4.09 5.97 -10.41
C LYS A 75 -3.99 7.05 -9.32
N GLN A 76 -4.95 7.09 -8.40
CA GLN A 76 -4.91 8.00 -7.25
C GLN A 76 -3.69 7.74 -6.37
N PHE A 77 -3.36 6.48 -6.10
CA PHE A 77 -2.19 6.12 -5.31
C PHE A 77 -0.86 6.56 -5.95
N LEU A 78 -0.72 6.45 -7.28
CA LEU A 78 0.48 6.87 -7.99
C LEU A 78 0.80 8.35 -7.80
N GLU A 79 -0.23 9.19 -7.64
CA GLU A 79 -0.10 10.62 -7.40
C GLU A 79 0.46 10.92 -5.99
N GLU A 80 0.32 9.98 -5.05
CA GLU A 80 0.74 10.10 -3.64
C GLU A 80 2.16 9.59 -3.39
N ILE A 81 2.72 8.78 -4.31
CA ILE A 81 4.06 8.19 -4.16
C ILE A 81 5.16 9.23 -3.91
N PRO A 82 5.23 10.37 -4.63
CA PRO A 82 6.26 11.37 -4.40
C PRO A 82 6.24 11.93 -2.97
N GLU A 83 5.04 12.21 -2.43
CA GLU A 83 4.87 12.72 -1.08
C GLU A 83 5.34 11.70 -0.03
N ILE A 84 4.93 10.43 -0.18
CA ILE A 84 5.36 9.36 0.73
C ILE A 84 6.89 9.23 0.73
N LEU A 85 7.54 9.27 -0.43
CA LEU A 85 8.99 9.14 -0.53
C LEU A 85 9.74 10.34 0.05
N ASN A 86 9.18 11.54 -0.07
CA ASN A 86 9.76 12.75 0.53
C ASN A 86 9.70 12.66 2.05
N ASN A 87 8.55 12.29 2.62
CA ASN A 87 8.38 12.18 4.07
C ASN A 87 9.33 11.15 4.71
N ILE A 88 9.65 10.06 4.01
CA ILE A 88 10.59 9.02 4.48
C ILE A 88 12.05 9.46 4.33
N SER A 89 12.35 10.44 3.49
CA SER A 89 13.72 10.91 3.25
C SER A 89 14.12 12.09 4.11
N GLU A 90 13.16 12.74 4.77
CA GLU A 90 13.39 13.84 5.72
C GLU A 90 13.64 13.34 7.16
N GLU A 91 13.48 12.04 7.41
CA GLU A 91 13.92 11.32 8.62
C GLU A 91 15.31 10.68 8.45
#